data_AF-A0A2V8RH86-F1
#
_entry.id   AF-A0A2V8RH86-F1
#
_cell.length_a   1.000
_cell.length_b   1.000
_cell.length_c   1.000
_cell.angle_alpha   90.00
_cell.angle_beta   90.00
_cell.angle_gamma   90.00
#
_symmetry.space_group_name_H-M   'P 1'
#
loop_
_entity.id
_entity.type
_entity.pdbx_description
1 polymer ?
#
loop_
_entity_poly.entity_id
_entity_poly.type
_entity_poly.pdbx_seq_one_letter_code
_entity_poly.pdbx_strand_id
1 'polypeptide(L)'
;MAVIFTKRLVMQHIWRRRVALICFVAGVLAVQVFRPPEDEKTSRFLVYTRPIPEKPEQDRDLSAYDLGGKVEECSSKEGSEMNQCLTSREKAREFIYNHWRSKTKGYIAVDFPCADCGPIVHIFIEPNEYGKWRVATRLEDGRFGLFQRDDAFDVKYKRANEIELRRESTNRVLTFVGKDGKEVRSF
;
A
#
# COMPACT_ATOMS: atom_id res chain seq x y z
N MET A 1 6.15 -62.88 -61.18
CA MET A 1 4.91 -62.44 -60.50
C MET A 1 5.15 -61.51 -59.28
N ALA A 2 6.28 -60.77 -59.19
CA ALA A 2 6.57 -59.90 -58.03
C ALA A 2 6.34 -58.39 -58.26
N VAL A 3 6.11 -57.95 -59.50
CA VAL A 3 6.08 -56.52 -59.87
C VAL A 3 4.69 -55.88 -59.72
N ILE A 4 3.61 -56.68 -59.63
CA ILE A 4 2.24 -56.17 -59.52
C ILE A 4 1.89 -55.79 -58.07
N PHE A 5 2.52 -56.41 -57.08
CA PHE A 5 2.21 -56.18 -55.66
C PHE A 5 2.76 -54.84 -55.13
N THR A 6 3.91 -54.37 -55.63
CA THR A 6 4.55 -53.13 -55.16
C THR A 6 3.78 -51.88 -55.58
N LYS A 7 3.16 -51.87 -56.77
CA LYS A 7 2.34 -50.73 -57.23
C LYS A 7 1.09 -50.52 -56.36
N ARG A 8 0.51 -51.59 -55.82
CA ARG A 8 -0.70 -51.52 -55.00
C ARG A 8 -0.43 -50.89 -53.62
N LEU A 9 0.70 -51.23 -53.00
CA LEU A 9 1.11 -50.67 -51.69
C LEU A 9 1.50 -49.19 -51.79
N VAL A 10 2.19 -48.78 -52.85
CA VAL A 10 2.56 -47.37 -53.07
C VAL A 10 1.32 -46.50 -53.27
N MET A 11 0.34 -46.98 -54.05
CA MET A 11 -0.91 -46.25 -54.29
C MET A 11 -1.75 -46.10 -53.01
N GLN A 12 -1.74 -47.09 -52.12
CA GLN A 12 -2.45 -47.06 -50.84
C GLN A 12 -1.83 -46.06 -49.85
N HIS A 13 -0.50 -45.91 -49.85
CA HIS A 13 0.18 -44.89 -49.03
C HIS A 13 -0.06 -43.46 -49.53
N ILE A 14 -0.11 -43.24 -50.85
CA ILE A 14 -0.42 -41.92 -51.43
C ILE A 14 -1.86 -41.51 -51.10
N TRP A 15 -2.81 -42.45 -51.17
CA TRP A 15 -4.21 -42.17 -50.83
C TRP A 15 -4.40 -41.80 -49.37
N ARG A 16 -3.76 -42.54 -48.44
CA ARG A 16 -3.80 -42.22 -46.99
C ARG A 16 -3.21 -40.84 -46.67
N ARG A 17 -2.12 -40.44 -47.33
CA ARG A 17 -1.52 -39.10 -47.14
C ARG A 17 -2.43 -37.98 -47.61
N ARG A 18 -3.14 -38.18 -48.73
CA ARG A 18 -4.10 -37.19 -49.25
C ARG A 18 -5.31 -37.02 -48.33
N VAL A 19 -5.86 -38.12 -47.81
CA VAL A 19 -6.99 -38.07 -46.87
C VAL A 19 -6.60 -37.36 -45.57
N ALA A 20 -5.42 -37.64 -45.02
CA ALA A 20 -4.93 -36.96 -43.81
C ALA A 20 -4.79 -35.43 -44.00
N LEU A 21 -4.27 -35.00 -45.15
CA LEU A 21 -4.14 -33.57 -45.49
C LEU A 21 -5.51 -32.89 -45.60
N ILE A 22 -6.50 -33.54 -46.23
CA ILE A 22 -7.86 -32.99 -46.35
C ILE A 22 -8.51 -32.85 -44.98
N CYS A 23 -8.40 -33.86 -44.11
CA CYS A 23 -8.96 -33.77 -42.74
C CYS A 23 -8.29 -32.68 -41.92
N PHE A 24 -6.98 -32.48 -42.06
CA PHE A 24 -6.24 -31.43 -41.33
C PHE A 24 -6.68 -30.03 -41.80
N VAL A 25 -6.80 -29.81 -43.11
CA VAL A 25 -7.28 -28.52 -43.66
C VAL A 25 -8.74 -28.25 -43.27
N ALA A 26 -9.60 -29.27 -43.31
CA ALA A 26 -10.99 -29.14 -42.87
C ALA A 26 -11.10 -28.81 -41.38
N GLY A 27 -10.25 -29.40 -40.53
CA GLY A 27 -10.18 -29.08 -39.10
C GLY A 27 -9.74 -27.64 -38.82
N VAL A 28 -8.72 -27.15 -39.52
CA VAL A 28 -8.24 -25.75 -39.36
C VAL A 28 -9.30 -24.74 -39.81
N LEU A 29 -10.01 -25.02 -40.91
CA LEU A 29 -11.09 -24.14 -41.38
C LEU A 29 -12.29 -24.14 -40.44
N ALA A 30 -12.65 -25.28 -39.83
CA ALA A 30 -13.74 -25.36 -38.85
C ALA A 30 -13.47 -24.50 -37.60
N VAL A 31 -12.21 -24.39 -37.16
CA VAL A 31 -11.81 -23.56 -36.00
C VAL A 31 -11.96 -22.07 -36.29
N GLN A 32 -11.82 -21.62 -37.55
CA GLN A 32 -12.00 -20.21 -37.90
C GLN A 32 -13.47 -19.79 -38.03
N VAL A 33 -14.37 -20.71 -38.40
CA VAL A 33 -15.81 -20.42 -38.55
C VAL A 33 -16.54 -20.45 -37.19
N PHE A 34 -16.06 -21.25 -36.24
CA PHE A 34 -16.66 -21.39 -34.90
C PHE A 34 -15.95 -20.55 -33.83
N ARG A 35 -15.48 -19.34 -34.19
CA ARG A 35 -15.09 -18.37 -33.17
C ARG A 35 -16.39 -17.76 -32.64
N PRO A 36 -16.84 -18.10 -31.42
CA PRO A 36 -17.99 -17.41 -30.84
C PRO A 36 -17.68 -15.91 -30.83
N PRO A 37 -18.68 -15.04 -31.12
CA PRO A 37 -18.47 -13.61 -30.97
C PRO A 37 -17.92 -13.36 -29.57
N GLU A 38 -16.78 -12.67 -29.48
CA GLU A 38 -16.28 -12.19 -28.20
C GLU A 38 -17.39 -11.32 -27.63
N ASP A 39 -18.07 -11.82 -26.59
CA ASP A 39 -18.96 -11.02 -25.77
C ASP A 39 -18.10 -9.86 -25.26
N GLU A 40 -18.28 -8.69 -25.89
CA GLU A 40 -17.75 -7.41 -25.50
C GLU A 40 -18.36 -7.09 -24.14
N LYS A 41 -17.78 -7.70 -23.09
CA LYS A 41 -18.03 -7.37 -21.70
C LYS A 41 -17.58 -5.94 -21.53
N THR A 42 -18.51 -5.03 -21.81
CA THR A 42 -18.45 -3.64 -21.40
C THR A 42 -18.45 -3.68 -19.88
N SER A 43 -17.26 -3.77 -19.31
CA SER A 43 -17.02 -3.57 -17.90
C SER A 43 -17.54 -2.19 -17.59
N ARG A 44 -18.78 -2.10 -17.10
CA ARG A 44 -19.32 -0.89 -16.53
C ARG A 44 -18.47 -0.58 -15.31
N PHE A 45 -17.43 0.23 -15.50
CA PHE A 45 -16.71 0.84 -14.40
C PHE A 45 -17.74 1.62 -13.61
N LEU A 46 -18.06 1.15 -12.42
CA LEU A 46 -18.76 1.96 -11.43
C LEU A 46 -17.79 3.09 -11.05
N VAL A 47 -17.89 4.20 -11.78
CA VAL A 47 -17.23 5.45 -11.41
C VAL A 47 -17.97 5.98 -10.20
N TYR A 48 -17.59 5.49 -9.03
CA TYR A 48 -17.93 6.16 -7.78
C TYR A 48 -17.15 7.47 -7.75
N THR A 49 -17.81 8.58 -8.13
CA THR A 49 -17.31 9.92 -7.80
C THR A 49 -17.42 10.08 -6.29
N ARG A 50 -16.41 9.61 -5.55
CA ARG A 50 -16.31 9.85 -4.12
C ARG A 50 -15.99 11.33 -3.89
N PRO A 51 -16.52 11.94 -2.82
CA PRO A 51 -16.07 13.26 -2.41
C PRO A 51 -14.54 13.22 -2.23
N ILE A 52 -13.87 14.24 -2.77
CA ILE A 52 -12.43 14.43 -2.63
C ILE A 52 -12.14 14.48 -1.13
N PRO A 53 -11.25 13.62 -0.58
CA PRO A 53 -10.92 13.67 0.83
C PRO A 53 -10.37 15.07 1.16
N GLU A 54 -10.97 15.74 2.14
CA GLU A 54 -10.44 16.98 2.70
C GLU A 54 -9.05 16.71 3.25
N LYS A 55 -8.08 17.54 2.87
CA LYS A 55 -6.71 17.39 3.36
C LYS A 55 -6.74 17.64 4.87
N PRO A 56 -6.13 16.77 5.70
CA PRO A 56 -6.13 16.92 7.17
C PRO A 56 -5.51 18.23 7.70
N GLU A 57 -4.87 18.98 6.81
CA GLU A 57 -4.27 20.28 7.05
C GLU A 57 -5.27 21.45 6.84
N GLN A 58 -6.44 21.23 6.24
CA GLN A 58 -7.36 22.30 5.83
C GLN A 58 -7.93 23.12 6.99
N ASP A 59 -8.00 22.57 8.20
CA ASP A 59 -8.44 23.25 9.42
C ASP A 59 -7.27 23.90 10.21
N ARG A 60 -6.04 23.87 9.67
CA ARG A 60 -4.83 24.34 10.36
C ARG A 60 -4.02 25.29 9.49
N ASP A 61 -3.53 26.37 10.10
CA ASP A 61 -2.48 27.19 9.52
C ASP A 61 -1.11 26.55 9.77
N LEU A 62 -0.55 25.85 8.78
CA LEU A 62 0.74 25.18 8.88
C LEU A 62 1.91 26.15 9.08
N SER A 63 1.77 27.43 8.73
CA SER A 63 2.83 28.42 8.94
C SER A 63 3.11 28.68 10.43
N ALA A 64 2.17 28.30 11.30
CA ALA A 64 2.31 28.37 12.75
C ALA A 64 3.00 27.14 13.38
N TYR A 65 3.48 26.18 12.57
CA TYR A 65 4.11 24.95 13.03
C TYR A 65 5.56 24.87 12.58
N ASP A 66 6.41 24.34 13.46
CA ASP A 66 7.70 23.83 13.02
C ASP A 66 7.49 22.51 12.26
N LEU A 67 8.18 22.36 11.13
CA LEU A 67 8.00 21.23 10.23
C LEU A 67 9.07 20.16 10.47
N GLY A 68 8.65 18.98 10.90
CA GLY A 68 9.48 17.78 11.05
C GLY A 68 9.70 17.02 9.74
N GLY A 69 9.05 17.47 8.65
CA GLY A 69 9.15 16.87 7.32
C GLY A 69 8.20 15.68 7.11
N LYS A 70 8.55 14.84 6.12
CA LYS A 70 7.84 13.61 5.78
C LYS A 70 8.76 12.42 6.04
N VAL A 71 8.28 11.41 6.77
CA VAL A 71 9.00 10.16 7.01
C VAL A 71 8.20 8.98 6.46
N GLU A 72 8.90 7.95 6.01
CA GLU A 72 8.28 6.74 5.45
C GLU A 72 8.24 5.62 6.49
N GLU A 73 7.25 4.74 6.39
CA GLU A 73 7.26 3.44 7.07
C GLU A 73 8.33 2.54 6.45
N CYS A 74 9.16 1.93 7.30
CA CYS A 74 10.36 1.24 6.86
C CYS A 74 10.12 -0.21 6.44
N SER A 75 8.91 -0.75 6.61
CA SER A 75 8.59 -2.17 6.40
C SER A 75 8.87 -2.71 4.98
N SER A 76 8.97 -1.85 3.97
CA SER A 76 9.25 -2.23 2.57
C SER A 76 10.69 -2.00 2.13
N LYS A 77 11.56 -1.45 3.00
CA LYS A 77 12.94 -1.09 2.67
C LYS A 77 13.90 -2.23 3.02
N GLU A 78 15.03 -2.30 2.34
CA GLU A 78 16.08 -3.29 2.62
C GLU A 78 17.48 -2.66 2.66
N GLY A 79 18.43 -3.39 3.26
CA GLY A 79 19.85 -3.01 3.28
C GLY A 79 20.11 -1.58 3.77
N SER A 80 20.80 -0.79 2.96
CA SER A 80 21.14 0.60 3.29
C SER A 80 19.94 1.54 3.34
N GLU A 81 18.88 1.28 2.55
CA GLU A 81 17.66 2.10 2.57
C GLU A 81 16.90 1.90 3.88
N MET A 82 16.87 0.67 4.39
CA MET A 82 16.30 0.38 5.71
C MET A 82 16.99 1.22 6.80
N ASN A 83 18.33 1.24 6.82
CA ASN A 83 19.08 2.00 7.82
C ASN A 83 18.81 3.52 7.76
N GLN A 84 18.71 4.06 6.55
CA GLN A 84 18.35 5.47 6.36
C GLN A 84 16.94 5.77 6.83
N CYS A 85 15.98 4.89 6.49
CA CYS A 85 14.60 5.01 6.93
C CYS A 85 14.49 4.99 8.47
N LEU A 86 15.12 4.01 9.13
CA LEU A 86 15.14 3.89 10.59
C LEU A 86 15.78 5.12 11.26
N THR A 87 16.85 5.67 10.67
CA THR A 87 17.47 6.91 11.15
C THR A 87 16.53 8.10 11.02
N SER A 88 15.80 8.20 9.90
CA SER A 88 14.80 9.25 9.69
C SER A 88 13.64 9.13 10.69
N ARG A 89 13.21 7.90 10.98
CA ARG A 89 12.15 7.63 11.96
C ARG A 89 12.58 7.97 13.38
N GLU A 90 13.83 7.70 13.76
CA GLU A 90 14.35 8.11 15.07
C GLU A 90 14.39 9.64 15.21
N LYS A 91 14.84 10.36 14.19
CA LYS A 91 14.79 11.84 14.17
C LYS A 91 13.36 12.37 14.30
N ALA A 92 12.39 11.70 13.68
CA ALA A 92 10.98 12.04 13.84
C ALA A 92 10.49 11.85 15.28
N ARG A 93 10.92 10.79 15.98
CA ARG A 93 10.59 10.58 17.40
C ARG A 93 11.16 11.69 18.27
N GLU A 94 12.43 12.02 18.06
CA GLU A 94 13.10 13.10 18.78
C GLU A 94 12.38 14.43 18.55
N PHE A 95 12.02 14.72 17.30
CA PHE A 95 11.22 15.89 16.94
C PHE A 95 9.91 15.92 17.75
N ILE A 96 9.11 14.85 17.69
CA ILE A 96 7.82 14.79 18.39
C ILE A 96 8.00 14.96 19.90
N TYR A 97 8.98 14.26 20.48
CA TYR A 97 9.24 14.31 21.91
C TYR A 97 9.70 15.70 22.38
N ASN A 98 10.58 16.36 21.62
CA ASN A 98 11.10 17.69 21.95
C ASN A 98 10.00 18.76 21.89
N HIS A 99 9.14 18.71 20.87
CA HIS A 99 7.99 19.59 20.75
C HIS A 99 6.96 19.34 21.86
N TRP A 100 6.72 18.07 22.20
CA TRP A 100 5.85 17.71 23.32
C TRP A 100 6.36 18.25 24.66
N ARG A 101 7.66 18.12 24.92
CA ARG A 101 8.31 18.59 26.15
C ARG A 101 8.34 20.11 26.24
N SER A 102 8.67 20.77 25.14
CA SER A 102 8.81 22.23 25.06
C SER A 102 7.48 22.95 24.92
N LYS A 103 6.39 22.20 24.66
CA LYS A 103 5.05 22.77 24.43
C LYS A 103 5.11 23.80 23.31
N THR A 104 5.65 23.37 22.17
CA THR A 104 5.73 24.14 20.92
C THR A 104 4.99 23.41 19.81
N LYS A 105 4.41 24.17 18.88
CA LYS A 105 3.66 23.60 17.76
C LYS A 105 4.61 22.86 16.83
N GLY A 106 4.30 21.60 16.53
CA GLY A 106 5.10 20.77 15.62
C GLY A 106 4.22 19.93 14.71
N TYR A 107 4.65 19.74 13.48
CA TYR A 107 3.93 18.96 12.48
C TYR A 107 4.86 18.02 11.72
N ILE A 108 4.45 16.77 11.55
CA ILE A 108 5.15 15.77 10.74
C ILE A 108 4.14 14.88 10.01
N ALA A 109 4.50 14.45 8.80
CA ALA A 109 3.75 13.48 8.02
C ALA A 109 4.48 12.12 8.00
N VAL A 110 3.74 11.03 8.21
CA VAL A 110 4.24 9.67 8.16
C VAL A 110 3.54 8.93 7.03
N ASP A 111 4.29 8.56 6.00
CA ASP A 111 3.80 7.83 4.83
C ASP A 111 3.84 6.33 5.08
N PHE A 112 2.71 5.66 4.94
CA PHE A 112 2.63 4.21 5.00
C PHE A 112 2.45 3.66 3.58
N PRO A 113 3.55 3.49 2.79
CA PRO A 113 3.44 3.01 1.43
C PRO A 113 2.70 1.66 1.38
N CYS A 114 1.63 1.64 0.60
CA CYS A 114 0.75 0.50 0.41
C CYS A 114 0.24 0.54 -1.02
N ALA A 115 0.25 -0.61 -1.70
CA ALA A 115 -0.13 -0.71 -3.11
C ALA A 115 -1.51 -0.09 -3.42
N ASP A 116 -2.48 -0.26 -2.51
CA ASP A 116 -3.87 0.16 -2.73
C ASP A 116 -4.41 1.15 -1.70
N CYS A 117 -3.63 1.50 -0.67
CA CYS A 117 -4.14 2.21 0.50
C CYS A 117 -3.29 3.38 0.99
N GLY A 118 -2.05 3.54 0.48
CA GLY A 118 -0.97 4.40 0.99
C GLY A 118 -1.38 5.60 1.85
N PRO A 119 -1.72 5.41 3.14
CA PRO A 119 -2.29 6.49 3.90
C PRO A 119 -1.17 7.31 4.52
N ILE A 120 -1.24 8.63 4.38
CA ILE A 120 -0.38 9.54 5.12
C ILE A 120 -1.02 9.80 6.48
N VAL A 121 -0.29 9.51 7.56
CA VAL A 121 -0.64 9.91 8.92
C VAL A 121 0.00 11.26 9.21
N HIS A 122 -0.83 12.26 9.41
CA HIS A 122 -0.44 13.59 9.88
C HIS A 122 -0.44 13.59 11.40
N ILE A 123 0.67 14.02 12.00
CA ILE A 123 0.85 14.13 13.45
C ILE A 123 1.05 15.61 13.78
N PHE A 124 0.14 16.16 14.57
CA PHE A 124 0.18 17.55 15.04
C PHE A 124 0.40 17.58 16.55
N ILE A 125 1.32 18.43 17.01
CA ILE A 125 1.58 18.68 18.42
C ILE A 125 1.08 20.10 18.68
N GLU A 126 -0.04 20.21 19.38
CA GLU A 126 -0.78 21.48 19.47
C GLU A 126 -1.58 21.55 20.78
N PRO A 127 -1.90 22.77 21.28
CA PRO A 127 -2.98 22.92 22.23
C PRO A 127 -4.32 22.62 21.57
N ASN A 128 -5.23 21.98 22.30
CA ASN A 128 -6.63 21.86 21.91
C ASN A 128 -7.40 23.17 22.18
N GLU A 129 -8.70 23.18 21.91
CA GLU A 129 -9.59 24.33 22.13
C GLU A 129 -9.63 24.85 23.58
N TYR A 130 -9.24 24.01 24.55
CA TYR A 130 -9.15 24.37 25.98
C TYR A 130 -7.72 24.74 26.42
N GLY A 131 -6.79 24.90 25.48
CA GLY A 131 -5.38 25.20 25.77
C GLY A 131 -4.57 24.01 26.31
N LYS A 132 -5.15 22.80 26.36
CA LYS A 132 -4.45 21.59 26.80
C LYS A 132 -3.68 20.98 25.63
N TRP A 133 -2.40 20.76 25.83
CA TRP A 133 -1.55 20.14 24.82
C TRP A 133 -1.96 18.71 24.52
N ARG A 134 -1.98 18.37 23.23
CA ARG A 134 -2.24 17.04 22.71
C ARG A 134 -1.31 16.72 21.54
N VAL A 135 -1.23 15.44 21.20
CA VAL A 135 -0.76 14.96 19.90
C VAL A 135 -1.99 14.48 19.13
N ALA A 136 -2.38 15.21 18.09
CA ALA A 136 -3.50 14.87 17.24
C ALA A 136 -3.00 14.10 16.00
N THR A 137 -3.53 12.91 15.78
CA THR A 137 -3.21 12.09 14.60
C THR A 137 -4.39 12.09 13.62
N ARG A 138 -4.12 12.31 12.33
CA ARG A 138 -5.14 12.32 11.26
C ARG A 138 -4.63 11.55 10.06
N LEU A 139 -5.51 10.81 9.38
CA LEU A 139 -5.17 10.08 8.16
C LEU A 139 -5.71 10.84 6.94
N GLU A 140 -4.92 10.89 5.86
CA GLU A 140 -5.30 11.56 4.62
C GLU A 140 -6.46 10.87 3.88
N ASP A 141 -6.56 9.54 3.97
CA ASP A 141 -7.60 8.78 3.26
C ASP A 141 -8.81 8.50 4.17
N GLY A 142 -9.87 9.30 4.00
CA GLY A 142 -11.17 9.12 4.67
C GLY A 142 -11.92 7.82 4.31
N ARG A 143 -11.34 6.95 3.45
CA ARG A 143 -11.90 5.63 3.09
C ARG A 143 -12.04 4.69 4.27
N PHE A 144 -11.22 4.89 5.30
CA PHE A 144 -11.32 4.17 6.56
C PHE A 144 -11.84 5.13 7.62
N GLY A 145 -13.13 5.48 7.55
CA GLY A 145 -13.87 6.20 8.61
C GLY A 145 -13.92 5.49 9.97
N LEU A 146 -13.04 4.50 10.18
CA LEU A 146 -12.84 3.70 11.38
C LEU A 146 -11.53 4.04 12.10
N PHE A 147 -10.62 4.81 11.51
CA PHE A 147 -9.49 5.31 12.27
C PHE A 147 -9.93 6.52 13.09
N GLN A 148 -10.21 6.24 14.36
CA GLN A 148 -10.54 7.24 15.36
C GLN A 148 -9.48 8.35 15.39
N ARG A 149 -9.95 9.57 15.67
CA ARG A 149 -9.11 10.69 16.10
C ARG A 149 -8.51 10.31 17.44
N ASP A 150 -7.38 9.62 17.36
CA ASP A 150 -6.62 9.15 18.49
C ASP A 150 -5.74 10.31 18.97
N ASP A 151 -6.39 11.22 19.70
CA ASP A 151 -5.71 12.31 20.38
C ASP A 151 -5.01 11.74 21.62
N ALA A 152 -3.69 11.90 21.68
CA ALA A 152 -2.91 11.56 22.86
C ALA A 152 -2.65 12.81 23.72
N PHE A 153 -2.64 12.61 25.03
CA PHE A 153 -2.46 13.67 26.02
C PHE A 153 -1.15 13.53 26.80
N ASP A 154 -0.36 12.50 26.49
CA ASP A 154 0.99 12.34 26.98
C ASP A 154 1.86 11.57 25.97
N VAL A 155 3.16 11.84 26.02
CA VAL A 155 4.18 11.25 25.14
C VAL A 155 5.35 10.82 25.99
N LYS A 156 5.71 9.54 25.90
CA LYS A 156 6.78 8.93 26.69
C LYS A 156 7.60 8.00 25.82
N TYR A 157 8.85 7.79 26.21
CA TYR A 157 9.58 6.64 25.69
C TYR A 157 9.34 5.43 26.60
N LYS A 158 9.16 4.27 25.98
CA LYS A 158 9.20 2.97 26.65
C LYS A 158 10.27 2.09 26.02
N ARG A 159 10.63 1.00 26.69
CA ARG A 159 11.46 -0.05 26.09
C ARG A 159 10.67 -0.75 24.99
N ALA A 160 11.30 -0.94 23.83
CA ALA A 160 10.71 -1.68 22.72
C ALA A 160 10.47 -3.15 23.10
N ASN A 161 9.30 -3.68 22.75
CA ASN A 161 8.99 -5.11 22.85
C ASN A 161 9.66 -5.90 21.71
N GLU A 162 9.53 -7.23 21.73
CA GLU A 162 10.20 -8.09 20.72
C GLU A 162 9.75 -7.81 19.28
N ILE A 163 8.49 -7.43 19.07
CA ILE A 163 7.96 -7.12 17.73
C ILE A 163 8.48 -5.76 17.27
N GLU A 164 8.47 -4.77 18.15
CA GLU A 164 9.01 -3.43 17.89
C GLU A 164 10.52 -3.50 17.60
N LEU A 165 11.31 -4.25 18.38
CA LEU A 165 12.75 -4.41 18.16
C LEU A 165 13.14 -4.93 16.75
N ARG A 166 12.24 -5.65 16.07
CA ARG A 166 12.47 -6.11 14.69
C ARG A 166 12.31 -5.00 13.65
N ARG A 167 11.72 -3.87 14.04
CA ARG A 167 11.36 -2.74 13.16
C ARG A 167 12.06 -1.44 13.56
N GLU A 168 12.91 -1.47 14.58
CA GLU A 168 13.53 -0.29 15.16
C GLU A 168 15.04 -0.39 15.23
N SER A 169 15.72 0.75 15.08
CA SER A 169 17.18 0.85 15.26
C SER A 169 17.58 1.02 16.73
N THR A 170 16.64 1.38 17.61
CA THR A 170 16.89 1.64 19.03
C THR A 170 16.07 0.70 19.92
N ASN A 171 16.48 0.55 21.18
CA ASN A 171 15.76 -0.28 22.16
C ASN A 171 14.58 0.45 22.83
N ARG A 172 14.19 1.60 22.29
CA ARG A 172 13.14 2.46 22.82
C ARG A 172 12.22 2.92 21.71
N VAL A 173 10.93 3.00 22.01
CA VAL A 173 9.92 3.54 21.10
C VAL A 173 9.18 4.69 21.76
N LEU A 174 8.70 5.62 20.94
CA LEU A 174 7.86 6.71 21.42
C LEU A 174 6.43 6.19 21.55
N THR A 175 5.79 6.45 22.68
CA THR A 175 4.44 5.98 22.96
C THR A 175 3.54 7.16 23.25
N PHE A 176 2.40 7.16 22.59
CA PHE A 176 1.30 8.10 22.75
C PHE A 176 0.29 7.53 23.73
N VAL A 177 -0.02 8.30 24.76
CA VAL A 177 -0.88 7.89 25.86
C VAL A 177 -2.14 8.74 25.86
N GLY A 178 -3.28 8.07 25.91
CA GLY A 178 -4.60 8.68 25.93
C GLY A 178 -4.94 9.33 27.27
N LYS A 179 -6.11 9.97 27.33
CA LYS A 179 -6.60 10.63 28.54
C LYS A 179 -6.84 9.65 29.70
N ASP A 180 -7.13 8.39 29.39
CA ASP A 180 -7.33 7.32 30.36
C ASP A 180 -6.01 6.68 30.84
N GLY A 181 -4.86 7.20 30.40
CA GLY A 181 -3.54 6.68 30.74
C GLY A 181 -3.14 5.42 29.95
N LYS A 182 -3.97 4.95 29.02
CA LYS A 182 -3.65 3.80 28.18
C LYS A 182 -2.84 4.22 26.95
N GLU A 183 -2.01 3.29 26.49
CA GLU A 183 -1.33 3.44 25.22
C GLU A 183 -2.35 3.44 24.08
N VAL A 184 -2.29 4.49 23.27
CA VAL A 184 -3.11 4.67 22.07
C VAL A 184 -2.33 4.18 20.85
N ARG A 185 -1.04 4.51 20.77
CA ARG A 185 -0.15 4.11 19.67
C ARG A 185 1.31 4.18 20.11
N SER A 186 2.15 3.35 19.51
CA SER A 186 3.61 3.54 19.51
C SER A 186 4.07 3.98 18.13
N PHE A 187 5.01 4.92 18.11
CA PHE A 187 5.65 5.51 16.94
C PHE A 187 7.13 5.21 16.94
#